data_AF-A0A959Y2H3-F1
#
_entry.id   AF-A0A959Y2H3-F1
#
_cell.length_a   1.000
_cell.length_b   1.000
_cell.length_c   1.000
_cell.angle_alpha   90.00
_cell.angle_beta   90.00
_cell.angle_gamma   90.00
#
_symmetry.space_group_name_H-M   'P 1'
#
loop_
_entity.id
_entity.type
_entity.pdbx_description
1 polymer ?
#
loop_
_entity_poly.entity_id
_entity_poly.type
_entity_poly.pdbx_seq_one_letter_code
_entity_poly.pdbx_strand_id
1 'polypeptide(L)'
;DLLLDPDERQVVVITGPNMSGKSALLRQTALIVLMAQVGSFVPAEAAHIGVVDRIFTRVGASDNLTTGESTFMVEMNETASILNNLQGHGLVLLDEIGRGTSTYDGISIAWAIAEFLHEHPSRPKTLFATHYHELNEMAASFPRIRNANVAVREVDGRVLFLR
;
A
#
# COMPACT_ATOMS: atom_id res chain seq x y z
N ASP A 1 1.77 12.67 -8.73
CA ASP A 1 3.19 12.28 -8.51
C ASP A 1 3.34 11.33 -7.34
N LEU A 2 4.38 10.49 -7.37
CA LEU A 2 4.72 9.57 -6.30
C LEU A 2 6.23 9.62 -6.03
N LEU A 3 6.60 9.68 -4.75
CA LEU A 3 7.97 9.58 -4.27
C LEU A 3 8.02 8.53 -3.18
N LEU A 4 8.97 7.60 -3.27
CA LEU A 4 9.25 6.59 -2.25
C LEU A 4 10.76 6.53 -2.02
N ASP A 5 11.16 6.82 -0.78
CA ASP A 5 12.54 6.93 -0.36
C ASP A 5 12.71 6.24 1.00
N PRO A 6 13.66 5.29 1.15
CA PRO A 6 13.79 4.51 2.37
C PRO A 6 14.20 5.33 3.61
N ASP A 7 14.71 6.55 3.44
CA ASP A 7 15.21 7.39 4.52
C ASP A 7 14.24 8.54 4.88
N GLU A 8 13.47 9.04 3.91
CA GLU A 8 12.56 10.18 4.14
C GLU A 8 11.06 9.86 3.98
N ARG A 9 10.70 8.96 3.07
CA ARG A 9 9.31 8.65 2.68
C ARG A 9 9.20 7.17 2.34
N GLN A 10 9.42 6.35 3.36
CA GLN A 10 9.50 4.90 3.20
C GLN A 10 8.10 4.31 3.06
N VAL A 11 7.17 4.71 3.93
CA VAL A 11 5.80 4.22 3.96
C VAL A 11 4.87 5.38 3.64
N VAL A 12 4.06 5.24 2.60
CA VAL A 12 3.01 6.19 2.28
C VAL A 12 1.66 5.59 2.61
N VAL A 13 1.00 6.13 3.63
CA VAL A 13 -0.36 5.75 4.02
C VAL A 13 -1.32 6.52 3.13
N ILE A 14 -2.07 5.79 2.30
CA ILE A 14 -3.02 6.35 1.34
C ILE A 14 -4.43 6.17 1.89
N THR A 15 -5.06 7.29 2.26
CA THR A 15 -6.46 7.31 2.70
C THR A 15 -7.38 7.94 1.67
N GLY A 16 -8.67 7.64 1.75
CA GLY A 16 -9.69 8.18 0.87
C GLY A 16 -10.87 7.22 0.71
N PRO A 17 -11.99 7.70 0.14
CA PRO A 17 -13.20 6.88 0.00
C PRO A 17 -12.98 5.66 -0.91
N ASN A 18 -13.92 4.71 -0.87
CA ASN A 18 -13.95 3.62 -1.85
C ASN A 18 -14.02 4.20 -3.28
N MET A 19 -13.46 3.46 -4.25
CA MET A 19 -13.42 3.86 -5.67
C MET A 19 -12.61 5.14 -5.97
N SER A 20 -11.88 5.70 -5.00
CA SER A 20 -11.03 6.87 -5.24
C SER A 20 -9.79 6.59 -6.09
N GLY A 21 -9.48 5.32 -6.38
CA GLY A 21 -8.33 4.96 -7.20
C GLY A 21 -7.09 4.55 -6.41
N LYS A 22 -7.19 4.33 -5.09
CA LYS A 22 -6.08 3.81 -4.26
C LYS A 22 -5.48 2.53 -4.86
N SER A 23 -6.30 1.50 -5.10
CA SER A 23 -5.86 0.24 -5.70
C SER A 23 -5.33 0.41 -7.14
N ALA A 24 -5.80 1.43 -7.87
CA ALA A 24 -5.27 1.76 -9.19
C ALA A 24 -3.86 2.35 -9.09
N LEU A 25 -3.62 3.27 -8.14
CA LEU A 25 -2.31 3.83 -7.86
C LEU A 25 -1.29 2.77 -7.44
N LEU A 26 -1.69 1.85 -6.54
CA LEU A 26 -0.84 0.73 -6.12
C LEU A 26 -0.43 -0.13 -7.34
N ARG A 27 -1.42 -0.60 -8.13
CA ARG A 27 -1.16 -1.42 -9.32
C ARG A 27 -0.33 -0.68 -10.37
N GLN A 28 -0.63 0.59 -10.63
CA GLN A 28 0.15 1.43 -11.55
C GLN A 28 1.62 1.51 -11.12
N THR A 29 1.89 1.69 -9.83
CA THR A 29 3.25 1.76 -9.30
C THR A 29 4.01 0.45 -9.54
N ALA A 30 3.40 -0.70 -9.22
CA ALA A 30 4.01 -2.01 -9.51
C ALA A 30 4.31 -2.20 -11.01
N LEU A 31 3.35 -1.86 -11.87
CA LEU A 31 3.52 -1.99 -13.32
C LEU A 31 4.64 -1.09 -13.86
N ILE A 32 4.74 0.16 -13.40
CA ILE A 32 5.81 1.08 -13.79
C ILE A 32 7.19 0.53 -13.40
N VAL A 33 7.34 0.02 -12.17
CA VAL A 33 8.60 -0.57 -11.70
C VAL A 33 8.97 -1.81 -12.53
N LEU A 34 7.99 -2.70 -12.78
CA LEU A 34 8.20 -3.89 -13.60
C LEU A 34 8.61 -3.52 -15.03
N MET A 35 7.90 -2.59 -15.66
CA MET A 35 8.20 -2.10 -17.01
C MET A 35 9.62 -1.51 -17.10
N ALA A 36 10.03 -0.71 -16.13
CA ALA A 36 11.39 -0.16 -16.07
C ALA A 36 12.45 -1.27 -15.99
N GLN A 37 12.25 -2.27 -15.15
CA GLN A 37 13.21 -3.36 -14.95
C GLN A 37 13.26 -4.38 -16.09
N VAL A 38 12.22 -4.48 -16.93
CA VAL A 38 12.29 -5.25 -18.19
C VAL A 38 12.90 -4.45 -19.35
N GLY A 39 13.28 -3.18 -19.13
CA GLY A 39 13.88 -2.30 -20.13
C GLY A 39 12.86 -1.62 -21.05
N SER A 40 11.58 -1.62 -20.70
CA SER A 40 10.53 -0.89 -21.43
C SER A 40 10.52 0.59 -21.06
N PHE A 41 10.02 1.43 -21.97
CA PHE A 41 9.55 2.76 -21.59
C PHE A 41 8.39 2.65 -20.60
N VAL A 42 8.27 3.63 -19.72
CA VAL A 42 7.22 3.68 -18.69
C VAL A 42 6.23 4.81 -18.96
N PRO A 43 4.96 4.68 -18.57
CA PRO A 43 3.94 5.71 -18.76
C PRO A 43 4.06 6.81 -17.70
N ALA A 44 5.08 7.66 -17.83
CA ALA A 44 5.30 8.84 -16.98
C ALA A 44 6.01 9.94 -17.78
N GLU A 45 5.79 11.21 -17.41
CA GLU A 45 6.55 12.34 -17.98
C GLU A 45 8.04 12.22 -17.63
N ALA A 46 8.34 11.84 -16.39
CA ALA A 46 9.67 11.47 -15.92
C ALA A 46 9.57 10.40 -14.84
N ALA A 47 10.55 9.49 -14.78
CA ALA A 47 10.62 8.47 -13.74
C ALA A 47 12.08 8.19 -13.36
N HIS A 48 12.37 8.21 -12.05
CA HIS A 48 13.62 7.73 -11.49
C HIS A 48 13.33 6.52 -10.61
N ILE A 49 13.77 5.34 -11.06
CA ILE A 49 13.43 4.06 -10.44
C ILE A 49 14.75 3.32 -10.16
N GLY A 50 15.06 3.15 -8.89
CA GLY A 50 16.15 2.28 -8.46
C GLY A 50 15.79 0.80 -8.65
N VAL A 51 16.79 -0.08 -8.54
CA VAL A 51 16.56 -1.53 -8.66
C VAL A 51 15.68 -2.01 -7.50
N VAL A 52 14.59 -2.70 -7.84
CA VAL A 52 13.70 -3.36 -6.89
C VAL A 52 13.89 -4.87 -7.01
N ASP A 53 14.24 -5.51 -5.90
CA ASP A 53 14.56 -6.95 -5.87
C ASP A 53 13.28 -7.80 -5.93
N ARG A 54 12.23 -7.34 -5.24
CA ARG A 54 10.94 -8.03 -5.12
C ARG A 54 9.80 -7.02 -5.02
N ILE A 55 8.71 -7.31 -5.73
CA ILE A 55 7.44 -6.59 -5.59
C ILE A 55 6.49 -7.50 -4.82
N PHE A 56 6.10 -7.09 -3.62
CA PHE A 56 5.11 -7.76 -2.80
C PHE A 56 3.78 -7.06 -2.94
N THR A 57 2.72 -7.83 -3.17
CA THR A 57 1.38 -7.27 -3.33
C THR A 57 0.38 -8.03 -2.50
N ARG A 58 -0.31 -7.32 -1.62
CA ARG A 58 -1.59 -7.73 -1.05
C ARG A 58 -2.62 -6.70 -1.51
N VAL A 59 -2.96 -6.78 -2.78
CA VAL A 59 -4.00 -5.96 -3.42
C VAL A 59 -5.14 -6.90 -3.72
N GLY A 60 -6.32 -6.64 -3.14
CA GLY A 60 -7.47 -7.53 -3.28
C GLY A 60 -7.78 -7.84 -4.75
N ALA A 61 -7.56 -9.08 -5.16
CA ALA A 61 -8.26 -9.63 -6.29
C ALA A 61 -9.67 -9.92 -5.81
N SER A 62 -10.67 -9.30 -6.44
CA SER A 62 -12.07 -9.66 -6.29
C SER A 62 -12.22 -11.19 -6.37
N ASP A 63 -12.71 -11.77 -5.28
CA ASP A 63 -13.27 -13.13 -5.21
C ASP A 63 -12.34 -14.31 -5.51
N ASN A 64 -11.52 -14.70 -4.52
CA ASN A 64 -11.22 -16.12 -4.33
C ASN A 64 -12.30 -16.73 -3.43
N LEU A 65 -13.41 -17.11 -4.05
CA LEU A 65 -14.59 -17.69 -3.42
C LEU A 65 -14.46 -19.20 -3.15
N THR A 66 -13.25 -19.76 -3.10
CA THR A 66 -13.05 -21.22 -3.06
C THR A 66 -11.85 -21.65 -2.21
N THR A 67 -12.14 -22.32 -1.08
CA THR A 67 -11.46 -23.51 -0.48
C THR A 67 -11.98 -23.89 0.92
N GLY A 68 -12.94 -23.17 1.52
CA GLY A 68 -13.46 -23.49 2.86
C GLY A 68 -12.67 -22.86 4.00
N GLU A 69 -11.69 -22.02 3.67
CA GLU A 69 -10.90 -21.23 4.61
C GLU A 69 -11.49 -19.81 4.79
N SER A 70 -11.31 -19.23 5.97
CA SER A 70 -11.74 -17.85 6.24
C SER A 70 -10.96 -16.85 5.37
N THR A 71 -11.66 -15.94 4.69
CA THR A 71 -11.04 -14.87 3.87
C THR A 71 -10.02 -14.07 4.68
N PHE A 72 -10.31 -13.82 5.95
CA PHE A 72 -9.38 -13.13 6.85
C PHE A 72 -8.12 -13.96 7.13
N MET A 73 -8.24 -15.29 7.28
CA MET A 73 -7.09 -16.17 7.46
C MET A 73 -6.19 -16.18 6.22
N VAL A 74 -6.77 -16.25 5.02
CA VAL A 74 -6.02 -16.19 3.75
C VAL A 74 -5.28 -14.85 3.65
N GLU A 75 -5.97 -13.74 3.94
CA GLU A 75 -5.38 -12.40 3.97
C GLU A 75 -4.19 -12.31 4.94
N MET A 76 -4.33 -12.85 6.15
CA MET A 76 -3.26 -12.85 7.14
C MET A 76 -2.09 -13.75 6.75
N ASN A 77 -2.35 -14.91 6.12
CA ASN A 77 -1.29 -15.78 5.62
C ASN A 77 -0.51 -15.15 4.45
N GLU A 78 -1.19 -14.50 3.51
CA GLU A 78 -0.55 -13.73 2.44
C GLU A 78 0.33 -12.62 3.02
N THR A 79 -0.20 -11.87 4.00
CA THR A 79 0.53 -10.80 4.69
C THR A 79 1.75 -11.34 5.43
N ALA A 80 1.61 -12.44 6.18
CA ALA A 80 2.71 -13.09 6.87
C ALA A 80 3.80 -13.58 5.90
N SER A 81 3.41 -14.13 4.74
CA SER A 81 4.34 -14.52 3.69
C SER A 81 5.15 -13.33 3.18
N ILE A 82 4.52 -12.17 2.96
CA ILE A 82 5.21 -10.93 2.59
C ILE A 82 6.23 -10.56 3.66
N LEU A 83 5.79 -10.43 4.93
CA LEU A 83 6.63 -9.95 6.03
C LEU A 83 7.84 -10.86 6.29
N ASN A 84 7.66 -12.19 6.22
CA ASN A 84 8.73 -13.17 6.43
C ASN A 84 9.78 -13.20 5.30
N ASN A 85 9.45 -12.67 4.11
CA ASN A 85 10.33 -12.70 2.94
C ASN A 85 10.92 -11.33 2.59
N LEU A 86 10.77 -10.33 3.46
CA LEU A 86 11.35 -8.99 3.29
C LEU A 86 12.87 -9.05 3.39
N GLN A 87 13.53 -8.84 2.25
CA GLN A 87 14.99 -8.73 2.14
C GLN A 87 15.33 -7.78 1.00
N GLY A 88 16.47 -7.09 1.13
CA GLY A 88 16.96 -6.17 0.09
C GLY A 88 16.03 -4.98 -0.17
N HIS A 89 16.04 -4.49 -1.40
CA HIS A 89 15.30 -3.33 -1.87
C HIS A 89 13.90 -3.75 -2.37
N GLY A 90 13.00 -4.08 -1.43
CA GLY A 90 11.63 -4.46 -1.74
C GLY A 90 10.67 -3.28 -1.97
N LEU A 91 9.68 -3.48 -2.85
CA LEU A 91 8.47 -2.66 -2.96
C LEU A 91 7.29 -3.44 -2.39
N VAL A 92 6.60 -2.90 -1.40
CA VAL A 92 5.47 -3.54 -0.71
C VAL A 92 4.19 -2.73 -0.98
N LEU A 93 3.17 -3.40 -1.49
CA LEU A 93 1.86 -2.80 -1.78
C LEU A 93 0.79 -3.50 -0.94
N LEU A 94 0.23 -2.79 0.02
CA LEU A 94 -0.82 -3.29 0.91
C LEU A 94 -2.11 -2.52 0.67
N ASP A 95 -3.20 -3.23 0.39
CA ASP A 95 -4.52 -2.65 0.16
C ASP A 95 -5.53 -3.23 1.15
N GLU A 96 -6.07 -2.36 2.00
CA GLU A 96 -7.19 -2.64 2.90
C GLU A 96 -6.98 -3.80 3.90
N ILE A 97 -5.75 -3.94 4.42
CA ILE A 97 -5.43 -4.95 5.46
C ILE A 97 -6.25 -4.73 6.73
N GLY A 98 -6.74 -5.83 7.32
CA GLY A 98 -7.46 -5.85 8.59
C GLY A 98 -8.98 -5.68 8.45
N ARG A 99 -9.51 -5.54 7.23
CA ARG A 99 -10.95 -5.35 7.00
C ARG A 99 -11.83 -6.54 7.35
N GLY A 100 -11.28 -7.76 7.35
CA GLY A 100 -12.03 -8.99 7.60
C GLY A 100 -12.32 -9.31 9.08
N THR A 101 -12.00 -8.41 10.02
CA THR A 101 -12.16 -8.62 11.48
C THR A 101 -12.81 -7.40 12.16
N SER A 102 -12.90 -7.41 13.50
CA SER A 102 -13.42 -6.28 14.27
C SER A 102 -12.63 -4.99 14.00
N THR A 103 -13.29 -3.83 14.04
CA THR A 103 -12.66 -2.56 13.65
C THR A 103 -11.38 -2.27 14.43
N TYR A 104 -11.39 -2.45 15.75
CA TYR A 104 -10.22 -2.19 16.60
C TYR A 104 -9.12 -3.23 16.39
N ASP A 105 -9.46 -4.49 16.16
CA ASP A 105 -8.46 -5.52 15.83
C ASP A 105 -7.82 -5.23 14.47
N GLY A 106 -8.63 -4.84 13.48
CA GLY A 106 -8.17 -4.47 12.14
C GLY A 106 -7.23 -3.26 12.16
N ILE A 107 -7.58 -2.21 12.90
CA ILE A 107 -6.71 -1.04 13.12
C ILE A 107 -5.40 -1.47 13.78
N SER A 108 -5.47 -2.29 14.83
CA SER A 108 -4.30 -2.75 15.59
C SER A 108 -3.34 -3.57 14.72
N ILE A 109 -3.89 -4.45 13.88
CA ILE A 109 -3.11 -5.25 12.92
C ILE A 109 -2.46 -4.35 11.87
N ALA A 110 -3.24 -3.45 11.25
CA ALA A 110 -2.72 -2.56 10.21
C ALA A 110 -1.61 -1.63 10.76
N TRP A 111 -1.79 -1.12 11.98
CA TRP A 111 -0.79 -0.32 12.68
C TRP A 111 0.49 -1.13 12.93
N ALA A 112 0.36 -2.32 13.53
CA ALA A 112 1.50 -3.18 13.83
C ALA A 112 2.30 -3.56 12.57
N ILE A 113 1.61 -3.80 11.44
CA ILE A 113 2.25 -4.08 10.16
C ILE A 113 3.01 -2.84 9.64
N ALA A 114 2.39 -1.66 9.67
CA ALA A 114 3.02 -0.43 9.22
C ALA A 114 4.26 -0.08 10.07
N GLU A 115 4.16 -0.25 11.39
CA GLU A 115 5.27 -0.10 12.33
C GLU A 115 6.38 -1.11 12.05
N PHE A 116 6.05 -2.40 11.90
CA PHE A 116 7.02 -3.43 11.57
C PHE A 116 7.77 -3.13 10.27
N LEU A 117 7.05 -2.72 9.22
CA LEU A 117 7.67 -2.34 7.94
C LEU A 117 8.59 -1.12 8.10
N HIS A 118 8.17 -0.11 8.86
CA HIS A 118 8.96 1.09 9.12
C HIS A 118 10.26 0.78 9.88
N GLU A 119 10.20 -0.08 10.90
CA GLU A 119 11.35 -0.46 11.73
C GLU A 119 12.21 -1.58 11.11
N HIS A 120 11.72 -2.25 10.06
CA HIS A 120 12.45 -3.35 9.44
C HIS A 120 13.82 -2.89 8.92
N PRO A 121 14.92 -3.65 9.18
CA PRO A 121 16.27 -3.24 8.79
C PRO A 121 16.44 -2.97 7.29
N SER A 122 15.69 -3.67 6.44
CA SER A 122 15.73 -3.50 4.99
C SER A 122 14.97 -2.27 4.47
N ARG A 123 14.17 -1.61 5.34
CA ARG A 123 13.38 -0.42 5.02
C ARG A 123 12.65 -0.50 3.68
N PRO A 124 11.76 -1.50 3.48
CA PRO A 124 11.08 -1.67 2.20
C PRO A 124 10.21 -0.44 1.88
N LYS A 125 10.27 0.00 0.61
CA LYS A 125 9.40 1.07 0.11
C LYS A 125 7.96 0.55 0.09
N THR A 126 7.04 1.27 0.70
CA THR A 126 5.70 0.75 1.00
C THR A 126 4.62 1.73 0.59
N LEU A 127 3.61 1.25 -0.14
CA LEU A 127 2.32 1.91 -0.30
C LEU A 127 1.28 1.16 0.53
N PHE A 128 0.67 1.83 1.49
CA PHE A 128 -0.34 1.26 2.38
C PHE A 128 -1.67 1.99 2.18
N ALA A 129 -2.55 1.42 1.35
CA ALA A 129 -3.89 1.92 1.17
C ALA A 129 -4.82 1.39 2.27
N THR A 130 -5.54 2.28 2.96
CA THR A 130 -6.41 1.91 4.07
C THR A 130 -7.64 2.82 4.19
N HIS A 131 -8.63 2.36 4.94
CA HIS A 131 -9.79 3.13 5.37
C HIS A 131 -9.70 3.57 6.83
N TYR A 132 -8.71 3.07 7.56
CA TYR A 132 -8.46 3.46 8.94
C TYR A 132 -7.78 4.83 8.96
N HIS A 133 -8.54 5.85 9.33
CA HIS A 133 -8.02 7.21 9.46
C HIS A 133 -7.03 7.34 10.62
N GLU A 134 -7.13 6.45 11.60
CA GLU A 134 -6.25 6.32 12.75
C GLU A 134 -4.79 6.12 12.32
N LEU A 135 -4.53 5.42 11.21
CA LEU A 135 -3.16 5.24 10.69
C LEU A 135 -2.50 6.55 10.25
N ASN A 136 -3.27 7.63 10.00
CA ASN A 136 -2.69 8.93 9.69
C ASN A 136 -1.90 9.50 10.88
N GLU A 137 -2.25 9.13 12.11
CA GLU A 137 -1.55 9.58 13.32
C GLU A 137 -0.13 9.02 13.40
N MET A 138 0.15 7.90 12.73
CA MET A 138 1.48 7.30 12.68
C MET A 138 2.52 8.25 12.09
N ALA A 139 2.15 9.14 11.17
CA ALA A 139 3.08 10.11 10.59
C ALA A 139 3.64 11.12 11.61
N ALA A 140 3.00 11.27 12.79
CA ALA A 140 3.51 12.09 13.88
C ALA A 140 4.64 11.42 14.67
N SER A 141 4.61 10.08 14.79
CA SER A 141 5.55 9.30 15.60
C SER A 141 6.63 8.62 14.76
N PHE A 142 6.35 8.33 13.50
CA PHE A 142 7.24 7.59 12.61
C PHE A 142 7.74 8.49 11.47
N PRO A 143 9.01 8.95 11.52
CA PRO A 143 9.49 10.04 10.67
C PRO A 143 9.54 9.70 9.18
N ARG A 144 9.54 8.41 8.81
CA ARG A 144 9.52 7.94 7.41
C ARG A 144 8.12 7.58 6.91
N ILE A 145 7.09 7.75 7.74
CA ILE A 145 5.68 7.60 7.33
C ILE A 145 5.16 8.95 6.85
N ARG A 146 4.47 8.94 5.71
CA ARG A 146 3.81 10.12 5.13
C ARG A 146 2.37 9.77 4.75
N ASN A 147 1.47 10.71 5.00
CA ASN A 147 0.08 10.58 4.60
C ASN A 147 -0.12 11.13 3.19
N ALA A 148 -0.88 10.41 2.38
CA ALA A 148 -1.39 10.86 1.10
C ALA A 148 -2.90 10.65 1.08
N ASN A 149 -3.63 11.59 0.49
CA ASN A 149 -5.08 11.48 0.31
C ASN A 149 -5.42 11.55 -1.18
N VAL A 150 -6.37 10.72 -1.60
CA VAL A 150 -6.95 10.89 -2.93
C VAL A 150 -8.12 11.86 -2.80
N ALA A 151 -7.95 13.07 -3.32
CA ALA A 151 -8.93 14.14 -3.19
C ALA A 151 -10.21 13.80 -3.97
N VAL A 152 -11.34 13.97 -3.29
CA VAL A 152 -12.68 13.81 -3.88
C VAL A 152 -13.39 15.13 -3.72
N ARG A 153 -13.98 15.62 -4.81
CA ARG A 153 -14.74 16.88 -4.83
C ARG A 153 -16.18 16.54 -5.14
N GLU A 154 -17.10 16.99 -4.30
CA GLU A 154 -18.53 16.92 -4.60
C GLU A 154 -18.95 18.18 -5.37
N VAL A 155 -19.54 17.99 -6.56
CA VAL A 155 -20.10 19.08 -7.37
C VAL A 155 -21.51 18.66 -7.80
N ASP A 156 -22.51 19.47 -7.46
CA ASP A 156 -23.92 19.27 -7.82
C ASP A 156 -24.49 17.89 -7.42
N GLY A 157 -24.15 17.43 -6.21
CA GLY A 157 -24.59 16.12 -5.69
C GLY A 157 -23.94 14.92 -6.39
N ARG A 158 -22.89 15.15 -7.18
CA ARG A 158 -22.06 14.11 -7.80
C ARG A 158 -20.67 14.13 -7.22
N VAL A 159 -20.21 12.95 -6.81
CA VAL A 159 -18.86 12.71 -6.32
C VAL A 159 -17.91 12.67 -7.52
N LEU A 160 -17.07 13.70 -7.70
CA LEU A 160 -15.99 13.75 -8.69
C LEU A 160 -14.67 13.33 -8.04
N PHE A 161 -14.05 12.30 -8.59
CA PHE A 161 -12.71 11.89 -8.20
C PHE A 161 -11.69 12.76 -8.94
N LEU A 162 -10.90 13.55 -8.20
CA LEU A 162 -9.86 14.40 -8.78
C LEU A 162 -8.63 13.53 -9.08
N ARG A 163 -8.04 13.69 -10.28
CA ARG A 163 -6.79 13.05 -10.71
C ARG A 163 -5.63 14.03 -10.58
#